data_AF-A0A1J5PZC3-F1
#
_entry.id   AF-A0A1J5PZC3-F1
#
_cell.length_a   1.000
_cell.length_b   1.000
_cell.length_c   1.000
_cell.angle_alpha   90.00
_cell.angle_beta   90.00
_cell.angle_gamma   90.00
#
_symmetry.space_group_name_H-M   'P 1'
#
loop_
_entity.id
_entity.type
_entity.pdbx_description
1 polymer ?
#
loop_
_entity_poly.entity_id
_entity_poly.type
_entity_poly.pdbx_seq_one_letter_code
_entity_poly.pdbx_strand_id
1 'polypeptide(L)'
;MKHLRLLKNARLMNTRQAGHEKYCNFRRASKKGNVMAKNWTADLIERFRAQKTRSDQQELIVILHEKPARTAVDEMELNVLLKAERAKERSKMAEAAAVKLLSTHKENERRERNHRLIQQGLLIDFSGLSGRGKGELLGGLLALSQAGSDQWASWKPAGDSMLARKEKDGGADKVVL
;
A
#
# COMPACT_ATOMS: atom_id res chain seq x y z
N MET A 1 6.88 -28.85 58.41
CA MET A 1 7.96 -27.83 58.33
C MET A 1 8.91 -27.98 57.12
N LYS A 2 9.42 -29.18 56.76
CA LYS A 2 10.34 -29.36 55.61
C LYS A 2 9.70 -29.09 54.23
N HIS A 3 8.44 -29.47 54.04
CA HIS A 3 7.70 -29.29 52.78
C HIS A 3 7.53 -27.81 52.36
N LEU A 4 7.32 -26.91 53.34
CA LEU A 4 7.20 -25.46 53.09
C LEU A 4 8.52 -24.80 52.64
N ARG A 5 9.69 -25.33 53.04
CA ARG A 5 10.99 -24.82 52.56
C ARG A 5 11.27 -25.23 51.12
N LEU A 6 10.89 -26.46 50.74
CA LEU A 6 11.06 -26.96 49.38
C LEU A 6 10.19 -26.17 48.38
N LEU A 7 8.94 -25.86 48.74
CA LEU A 7 8.05 -25.05 47.89
C LEU A 7 8.53 -23.60 47.73
N LYS A 8 9.08 -22.98 48.78
CA LYS A 8 9.67 -21.62 48.69
C LYS A 8 10.92 -21.61 47.80
N ASN A 9 11.80 -22.62 47.92
CA ASN A 9 12.99 -22.73 47.08
C ASN A 9 12.64 -23.01 45.61
N ALA A 10 11.65 -23.86 45.33
CA ALA A 10 11.17 -24.12 43.97
C ALA A 10 10.59 -22.85 43.32
N ARG A 11 9.84 -22.04 44.08
CA ARG A 11 9.31 -20.75 43.61
C ARG A 11 10.43 -19.74 43.32
N LEU A 12 11.47 -19.69 44.16
CA LEU A 12 12.63 -18.81 43.97
C LEU A 12 13.53 -19.25 42.80
N MET A 13 13.62 -20.55 42.52
CA MET A 13 14.36 -21.06 41.35
C MET A 13 13.62 -20.79 40.03
N ASN A 14 12.29 -20.93 40.02
CA ASN A 14 11.47 -20.62 38.86
C ASN A 14 11.50 -19.11 38.52
N THR A 15 11.44 -18.23 39.54
CA THR A 15 11.57 -16.78 39.30
C THR A 15 12.98 -16.37 38.82
N ARG A 16 14.04 -17.05 39.27
CA ARG A 16 15.41 -16.88 38.75
C ARG A 16 15.56 -17.36 37.32
N GLN A 17 14.99 -18.52 36.98
CA GLN A 17 15.00 -19.05 35.60
C GLN A 17 14.21 -18.15 34.65
N ALA A 18 13.03 -17.67 35.06
CA ALA A 18 12.24 -16.72 34.27
C ALA A 18 12.96 -15.38 34.07
N GLY A 19 13.71 -14.89 35.07
CA GLY A 19 14.55 -13.71 34.93
C GLY A 19 15.71 -13.90 33.94
N HIS A 20 16.39 -15.06 34.01
CA HIS A 20 17.49 -15.40 33.12
C HIS A 20 17.02 -15.59 31.67
N GLU A 21 15.86 -16.22 31.44
CA GLU A 21 15.30 -16.42 30.12
C GLU A 21 14.85 -15.10 29.47
N LYS A 22 14.26 -14.18 30.25
CA LYS A 22 13.97 -12.81 29.79
C LYS A 22 15.24 -12.06 29.38
N TYR A 23 16.31 -12.17 30.17
CA TYR A 23 17.60 -11.55 29.86
C TYR A 23 18.23 -12.14 28.57
N CYS A 24 18.20 -13.46 28.40
CA CYS A 24 18.67 -14.14 27.19
C CYS A 24 17.89 -13.71 25.95
N ASN A 25 16.56 -13.59 26.05
CA ASN A 25 15.71 -13.17 24.93
C ASN A 25 15.91 -11.70 24.55
N PHE A 26 16.02 -10.80 25.54
CA PHE A 26 16.37 -9.40 25.29
C PHE A 26 17.73 -9.27 24.58
N ARG A 27 18.74 -10.00 25.04
CA ARG A 27 20.08 -9.99 24.44
C ARG A 27 20.08 -10.55 23.01
N ARG A 28 19.28 -11.59 22.72
CA ARG A 28 19.08 -12.11 21.36
C ARG A 28 18.37 -11.11 20.44
N ALA A 29 17.32 -10.44 20.93
CA ALA A 29 16.60 -9.42 20.16
C ALA A 29 17.49 -8.20 19.85
N SER A 30 18.26 -7.73 20.84
CA SER A 30 19.26 -6.68 20.66
C SER A 30 20.35 -7.08 19.65
N LYS A 31 20.86 -8.32 19.73
CA LYS A 31 21.86 -8.85 18.78
C LYS A 31 21.29 -8.94 17.36
N LYS A 32 20.05 -9.39 17.18
CA LYS A 32 19.35 -9.39 15.87
C LYS A 32 19.20 -7.97 15.31
N GLY A 33 18.80 -7.00 16.13
CA GLY A 33 18.70 -5.59 15.73
C GLY A 33 20.04 -5.00 15.28
N ASN A 34 21.13 -5.35 15.98
CA ASN A 34 22.48 -4.90 15.62
C ASN A 34 22.99 -5.52 14.30
N VAL A 35 22.70 -6.81 14.05
CA VAL A 35 23.02 -7.47 12.77
C VAL A 35 22.24 -6.83 11.62
N MET A 36 20.94 -6.59 11.77
CA MET A 36 20.13 -5.92 10.74
C MET A 36 20.60 -4.48 10.46
N ALA A 37 21.01 -3.75 11.51
CA ALA A 37 21.57 -2.41 11.37
C ALA A 37 22.90 -2.43 10.61
N LYS A 38 23.81 -3.37 10.95
CA LYS A 38 25.06 -3.56 10.21
C LYS A 38 24.83 -3.91 8.74
N ASN A 39 23.87 -4.79 8.46
CA ASN A 39 23.53 -5.18 7.08
C ASN A 39 23.01 -3.98 6.28
N TRP A 40 22.14 -3.15 6.87
CA TRP A 40 21.64 -1.93 6.21
C TRP A 40 22.75 -0.91 5.96
N THR A 41 23.68 -0.73 6.90
CA THR A 41 24.81 0.21 6.71
C THR A 41 25.74 -0.24 5.60
N ALA A 42 26.06 -1.54 5.52
CA ALA A 42 26.88 -2.09 4.44
C ALA A 42 26.20 -1.91 3.08
N ASP A 43 24.91 -2.25 2.99
CA ASP A 43 24.09 -2.12 1.78
C ASP A 43 23.92 -0.65 1.35
N LEU A 44 23.79 0.28 2.31
CA LEU A 44 23.78 1.72 2.05
C LEU A 44 25.10 2.20 1.44
N ILE A 45 26.24 1.73 1.95
CA ILE A 45 27.56 2.14 1.47
C ILE A 45 27.84 1.57 0.08
N GLU A 46 27.45 0.33 -0.18
CA GLU A 46 27.52 -0.26 -1.52
C GLU A 46 26.70 0.55 -2.52
N ARG A 47 25.46 0.94 -2.16
CA ARG A 47 24.63 1.85 -2.97
C ARG A 47 25.31 3.19 -3.21
N PHE A 48 25.94 3.80 -2.20
CA PHE A 48 26.65 5.07 -2.37
C PHE A 48 27.88 4.93 -3.28
N ARG A 49 28.59 3.80 -3.23
CA ARG A 49 29.74 3.54 -4.13
C ARG A 49 29.30 3.38 -5.59
N ALA A 50 28.13 2.82 -5.83
CA ALA A 50 27.58 2.66 -7.18
C ALA A 50 27.04 3.97 -7.79
N GLN A 51 26.93 5.06 -7.01
CA GLN A 51 26.44 6.35 -7.50
C GLN A 51 27.51 7.11 -8.28
N LYS A 52 27.13 7.67 -9.45
CA LYS A 52 28.00 8.49 -10.30
C LYS A 52 28.46 9.79 -9.63
N THR A 53 27.58 10.40 -8.83
CA THR A 53 27.87 11.57 -8.01
C THR A 53 27.28 11.35 -6.62
N ARG A 54 28.08 11.62 -5.58
CA ARG A 54 27.69 11.53 -4.17
C ARG A 54 27.52 12.93 -3.60
N SER A 55 26.63 13.10 -2.63
CA SER A 55 26.56 14.34 -1.84
C SER A 55 27.66 14.37 -0.78
N ASP A 56 28.02 15.56 -0.29
CA ASP A 56 29.02 15.75 0.76
C ASP A 56 28.74 14.88 2.00
N GLN A 57 27.47 14.76 2.38
CA GLN A 57 27.04 13.90 3.48
C GLN A 57 27.34 12.41 3.20
N GLN A 58 27.07 11.94 1.98
CA GLN A 58 27.29 10.55 1.58
C GLN A 58 28.78 10.24 1.45
N GLU A 59 29.56 11.20 0.93
CA GLU A 59 31.01 11.09 0.84
C GLU A 59 31.66 10.97 2.22
N LEU A 60 31.24 11.82 3.18
CA LEU A 60 31.71 11.77 4.56
C LEU A 60 31.36 10.43 5.25
N ILE A 61 30.18 9.87 4.99
CA ILE A 61 29.79 8.55 5.51
C ILE A 61 30.75 7.46 5.00
N VAL A 62 31.09 7.49 3.70
CA VAL A 62 32.01 6.51 3.10
C VAL A 62 33.42 6.65 3.69
N ILE A 63 33.95 7.88 3.78
CA ILE A 63 35.28 8.16 4.35
C ILE A 63 35.35 7.69 5.81
N LEU A 64 34.38 8.06 6.64
CA LEU A 64 34.34 7.65 8.05
C LEU A 64 34.23 6.14 8.20
N HIS A 65 33.51 5.46 7.29
CA HIS A 65 33.35 4.01 7.35
C HIS A 65 34.62 3.24 6.94
N GLU A 66 35.37 3.75 5.96
CA GLU A 66 36.58 3.11 5.43
C GLU A 66 37.80 3.31 6.33
N LYS A 67 37.74 4.27 7.26
CA LYS A 67 38.81 4.54 8.22
C LYS A 67 39.08 3.31 9.11
N PRO A 68 40.30 2.75 9.10
CA PRO A 68 40.62 1.48 9.79
C PRO A 68 40.63 1.61 11.32
N ALA A 69 40.99 2.78 11.86
CA ALA A 69 40.94 3.10 13.28
C ALA A 69 40.06 4.34 13.48
N ARG A 70 38.77 4.12 13.79
CA ARG A 70 37.83 5.19 14.12
C ARG A 70 37.99 5.60 15.58
N THR A 71 38.05 6.91 15.82
CA THR A 71 37.97 7.51 17.14
C THR A 71 36.51 7.52 17.64
N ALA A 72 36.30 7.76 18.93
CA ALA A 72 34.94 7.91 19.48
C ALA A 72 34.16 9.06 18.82
N VAL A 73 34.86 10.11 18.36
CA VAL A 73 34.26 11.23 17.62
C VAL A 73 33.81 10.77 16.24
N ASP A 74 34.66 10.05 15.50
CA ASP A 74 34.32 9.50 14.18
C ASP A 74 33.09 8.58 14.26
N GLU A 75 32.98 7.76 15.32
CA GLU A 75 31.82 6.90 15.54
C GLU A 75 30.55 7.68 15.86
N MET A 76 30.65 8.75 16.65
CA MET A 76 29.52 9.63 16.95
C MET A 76 29.01 10.31 15.67
N GLU A 77 29.92 10.90 14.89
CA GLU A 77 29.60 11.57 13.63
C GLU A 77 28.94 10.61 12.65
N LEU A 78 29.54 9.43 12.43
CA LEU A 78 28.97 8.41 11.55
C LEU A 78 27.56 8.01 12.00
N ASN A 79 27.33 7.83 13.30
CA ASN A 79 26.01 7.47 13.82
C ASN A 79 24.97 8.57 13.59
N VAL A 80 25.33 9.84 13.70
CA VAL A 80 24.44 10.97 13.40
C VAL A 80 24.09 11.00 11.91
N LEU A 81 25.10 10.87 11.05
CA LEU A 81 24.92 10.89 9.59
C LEU A 81 24.04 9.72 9.11
N LEU A 82 24.25 8.52 9.66
CA LEU A 82 23.42 7.34 9.35
C LEU A 82 21.97 7.50 9.82
N LYS A 83 21.74 8.11 11.00
CA LYS A 83 20.37 8.43 11.47
C LYS A 83 19.68 9.41 10.52
N ALA A 84 20.39 10.43 10.05
CA ALA A 84 19.87 11.39 9.10
C ALA A 84 19.51 10.74 7.76
N GLU A 85 20.37 9.88 7.20
CA GLU A 85 20.05 9.15 5.96
C GLU A 85 18.86 8.20 6.13
N ARG A 86 18.78 7.50 7.26
CA ARG A 86 17.60 6.66 7.56
C ARG A 86 16.32 7.48 7.66
N ALA A 87 16.37 8.69 8.21
CA ALA A 87 15.22 9.58 8.27
C ALA A 87 14.80 10.06 6.87
N LYS A 88 15.76 10.39 6.00
CA LYS A 88 15.48 10.73 4.59
C LYS A 88 14.85 9.59 3.82
N GLU A 89 15.38 8.37 3.95
CA GLU A 89 14.82 7.17 3.30
C GLU A 89 13.37 6.94 3.74
N ARG A 90 13.09 7.09 5.05
CA ARG A 90 11.72 7.02 5.59
C ARG A 90 10.80 8.12 5.07
N SER A 91 11.27 9.37 4.96
CA SER A 91 10.48 10.46 4.38
C SER A 91 10.08 10.16 2.95
N LYS A 92 11.03 9.73 2.11
CA LYS A 92 10.78 9.37 0.71
C LYS A 92 9.77 8.22 0.59
N MET A 93 9.88 7.20 1.44
CA MET A 93 8.92 6.10 1.47
C MET A 93 7.52 6.58 1.87
N ALA A 94 7.41 7.46 2.86
CA ALA A 94 6.13 8.02 3.29
C ALA A 94 5.49 8.92 2.22
N GLU A 95 6.28 9.76 1.56
CA GLU A 95 5.84 10.59 0.43
C GLU A 95 5.35 9.72 -0.74
N ALA A 96 6.11 8.69 -1.11
CA ALA A 96 5.70 7.76 -2.16
C ALA A 96 4.40 7.02 -1.80
N ALA A 97 4.23 6.61 -0.54
CA ALA A 97 3.00 5.99 -0.06
C ALA A 97 1.81 6.95 -0.12
N ALA A 98 1.99 8.22 0.28
CA ALA A 98 0.96 9.25 0.20
C ALA A 98 0.55 9.54 -1.26
N VAL A 99 1.52 9.68 -2.17
CA VAL A 99 1.25 9.86 -3.61
C VAL A 99 0.49 8.66 -4.18
N LYS A 100 0.87 7.44 -3.81
CA LYS A 100 0.16 6.22 -4.21
C LYS A 100 -1.28 6.21 -3.71
N LEU A 101 -1.52 6.60 -2.47
CA LEU A 101 -2.87 6.67 -1.90
C LEU A 101 -3.73 7.67 -2.70
N LEU A 102 -3.21 8.86 -2.97
CA LEU A 102 -3.93 9.87 -3.76
C LEU A 102 -4.21 9.41 -5.19
N SER A 103 -3.27 8.73 -5.84
CA SER A 103 -3.49 8.20 -7.19
C SER A 103 -4.53 7.08 -7.19
N THR A 104 -4.51 6.19 -6.20
CA THR A 104 -5.54 5.14 -6.07
C THR A 104 -6.94 5.72 -5.84
N HIS A 105 -7.06 6.80 -5.06
CA HIS A 105 -8.35 7.48 -4.86
C HIS A 105 -8.88 8.06 -6.17
N LYS A 106 -8.03 8.81 -6.89
CA LYS A 106 -8.38 9.38 -8.19
C LYS A 106 -8.74 8.32 -9.22
N GLU A 107 -8.05 7.19 -9.21
CA GLU A 107 -8.33 6.09 -10.12
C GLU A 107 -9.67 5.41 -9.81
N ASN A 108 -10.00 5.23 -8.52
CA ASN A 108 -11.31 4.72 -8.12
C ASN A 108 -12.43 5.67 -8.54
N GLU A 109 -12.30 6.98 -8.31
CA GLU A 109 -13.27 7.98 -8.78
C GLU A 109 -13.46 7.95 -10.30
N ARG A 110 -12.36 7.81 -11.05
CA ARG A 110 -12.40 7.68 -12.53
C ARG A 110 -13.08 6.38 -12.93
N ARG A 111 -12.77 5.28 -12.25
CA ARG A 111 -13.38 3.96 -12.51
C ARG A 111 -14.88 4.00 -12.26
N GLU A 112 -15.33 4.57 -11.14
CA GLU A 112 -16.76 4.71 -10.83
C GLU A 112 -17.48 5.58 -11.86
N ARG A 113 -16.88 6.71 -12.22
CA ARG A 113 -17.42 7.60 -13.27
C ARG A 113 -17.50 6.89 -14.61
N ASN A 114 -16.42 6.25 -15.05
CA ASN A 114 -16.38 5.53 -16.31
C ASN A 114 -17.33 4.35 -16.32
N HIS A 115 -17.45 3.63 -15.20
CA HIS A 115 -18.40 2.53 -15.05
C HIS A 115 -19.84 3.02 -15.27
N ARG A 116 -20.23 4.13 -14.63
CA ARG A 116 -21.54 4.75 -14.86
C ARG A 116 -21.74 5.15 -16.32
N LEU A 117 -20.75 5.80 -16.94
CA LEU A 117 -20.84 6.24 -18.34
C LEU A 117 -20.93 5.07 -19.33
N ILE A 118 -20.16 4.00 -19.09
CA ILE A 118 -20.19 2.78 -19.90
C ILE A 118 -21.56 2.12 -19.77
N GLN A 119 -22.10 1.97 -18.54
CA GLN A 119 -23.44 1.42 -18.34
C GLN A 119 -24.50 2.23 -19.08
N GLN A 120 -24.44 3.57 -19.02
CA GLN A 120 -25.35 4.44 -19.77
C GLN A 120 -25.21 4.30 -21.29
N GLY A 121 -23.97 4.20 -21.80
CA GLY A 121 -23.71 3.98 -23.22
C GLY A 121 -24.22 2.63 -23.72
N LEU A 122 -24.06 1.56 -22.93
CA LEU A 122 -24.57 0.23 -23.27
C LEU A 122 -26.09 0.20 -23.45
N LEU A 123 -26.84 1.06 -22.77
CA LEU A 123 -28.30 1.19 -22.99
C LEU A 123 -28.62 1.70 -24.41
N ILE A 124 -27.79 2.59 -24.96
CA ILE A 124 -27.91 3.09 -26.33
C ILE A 124 -27.61 1.97 -27.33
N ASP A 125 -26.58 1.16 -27.05
CA ASP A 125 -26.25 0.00 -27.89
C ASP A 125 -27.36 -1.05 -27.85
N PHE A 126 -27.89 -1.36 -26.67
CA PHE A 126 -28.97 -2.33 -26.51
C PHE A 126 -30.25 -1.87 -27.21
N SER A 127 -30.57 -0.58 -27.18
CA SER A 127 -31.74 -0.04 -27.89
C SER A 127 -31.56 0.04 -29.41
N GLY A 128 -30.39 -0.32 -29.96
CA GLY A 128 -30.12 -0.25 -31.39
C GLY A 128 -29.96 1.19 -31.92
N LEU A 129 -29.68 2.14 -31.03
CA LEU A 129 -29.58 3.56 -31.37
C LEU A 129 -28.12 4.02 -31.57
N SER A 130 -27.15 3.11 -31.52
CA SER A 130 -25.70 3.41 -31.63
C SER A 130 -25.29 4.09 -32.93
N GLY A 131 -26.03 3.90 -34.02
CA GLY A 131 -25.81 4.57 -35.30
C GLY A 131 -26.40 5.99 -35.42
N ARG A 132 -27.12 6.48 -34.40
CA ARG A 132 -27.78 7.80 -34.42
C ARG A 132 -26.82 8.92 -34.05
N GLY A 133 -27.06 10.11 -34.60
CA GLY A 133 -26.28 11.31 -34.29
C GLY A 133 -26.52 11.79 -32.85
N LYS A 134 -25.53 12.46 -32.26
CA LYS A 134 -25.63 13.01 -30.88
C LYS A 134 -26.84 13.92 -30.69
N GLY A 135 -27.18 14.73 -31.70
CA GLY A 135 -28.35 15.62 -31.66
C GLY A 135 -29.68 14.87 -31.68
N GLU A 136 -29.80 13.81 -32.49
CA GLU A 136 -31.00 12.97 -32.56
C GLU A 136 -31.25 12.24 -31.23
N LEU A 137 -30.18 11.67 -30.66
CA LEU A 137 -30.23 11.00 -29.36
C LEU A 137 -30.62 11.97 -28.25
N LEU A 138 -30.00 13.15 -28.20
CA LEU A 138 -30.33 14.15 -27.20
C LEU A 138 -31.78 14.64 -27.34
N GLY A 139 -32.24 14.89 -28.57
CA GLY A 139 -33.63 15.25 -28.84
C GLY A 139 -34.62 14.19 -28.38
N GLY A 140 -34.34 12.91 -28.65
CA GLY A 140 -35.15 11.79 -28.17
C GLY A 140 -35.17 11.68 -26.64
N LEU A 141 -34.03 11.85 -25.98
CA LEU A 141 -33.93 11.85 -24.52
C LEU A 141 -34.69 13.04 -23.89
N LEU A 142 -34.68 14.21 -24.52
CA LEU A 142 -35.46 15.37 -24.09
C LEU A 142 -36.96 15.16 -24.25
N ALA A 143 -37.40 14.49 -25.32
CA ALA A 143 -38.79 14.08 -25.47
C ALA A 143 -39.19 13.08 -24.37
N LEU A 144 -38.33 12.08 -24.08
CA LEU A 144 -38.54 11.12 -22.99
C LEU A 144 -38.54 11.78 -21.60
N SER A 145 -37.77 12.85 -21.38
CA SER A 145 -37.74 13.53 -20.08
C SER A 145 -39.06 14.24 -19.74
N GLN A 146 -39.93 14.46 -20.73
CA GLN A 146 -41.28 15.01 -20.51
C GLN A 146 -42.32 13.93 -20.19
N ALA A 147 -41.94 12.65 -20.18
CA ALA A 147 -42.86 11.57 -19.92
C ALA A 147 -43.32 11.53 -18.47
N GLY A 148 -44.61 11.24 -18.26
CA GLY A 148 -45.22 11.09 -16.93
C GLY A 148 -44.82 9.79 -16.23
N SER A 149 -45.05 9.72 -14.92
CA SER A 149 -44.75 8.53 -14.09
C SER A 149 -45.33 7.24 -14.63
N ASP A 150 -46.57 7.29 -15.13
CA ASP A 150 -47.30 6.12 -15.60
C ASP A 150 -46.71 5.56 -16.91
N GLN A 151 -46.17 6.44 -17.75
CA GLN A 151 -45.45 6.04 -18.96
C GLN A 151 -44.16 5.32 -18.59
N TRP A 152 -43.38 5.85 -17.65
CA TRP A 152 -42.17 5.19 -17.14
C TRP A 152 -42.47 3.83 -16.51
N ALA A 153 -43.56 3.73 -15.75
CA ALA A 153 -44.01 2.46 -15.18
C ALA A 153 -44.37 1.43 -16.27
N SER A 154 -44.98 1.87 -17.38
CA SER A 154 -45.33 1.01 -18.51
C SER A 154 -44.10 0.48 -19.28
N TRP A 155 -43.01 1.24 -19.34
CA TRP A 155 -41.81 0.88 -20.10
C TRP A 155 -40.85 -0.03 -19.33
N LYS A 156 -40.86 0.06 -17.99
CA LYS A 156 -39.96 -0.69 -17.12
C LYS A 156 -39.93 -2.21 -17.39
N PRO A 157 -41.06 -2.93 -17.54
CA PRO A 157 -41.03 -4.38 -17.77
C PRO A 157 -40.32 -4.79 -19.06
N ALA A 158 -40.47 -3.99 -20.13
CA ALA A 158 -39.79 -4.23 -21.40
C ALA A 158 -38.28 -4.01 -21.28
N GLY A 159 -37.86 -2.93 -20.60
CA GLY A 159 -36.46 -2.65 -20.32
C GLY A 159 -35.80 -3.73 -19.46
N ASP A 160 -36.43 -4.12 -18.35
CA ASP A 160 -35.93 -5.16 -17.44
C ASP A 160 -35.80 -6.52 -18.19
N SER A 161 -36.75 -6.86 -19.05
CA SER A 161 -36.70 -8.08 -19.87
C SER A 161 -35.53 -8.07 -20.86
N MET A 162 -35.21 -6.91 -21.44
CA MET A 162 -34.09 -6.76 -22.37
C MET A 162 -32.73 -6.86 -21.68
N LEU A 163 -32.59 -6.21 -20.52
CA LEU A 163 -31.39 -6.32 -19.68
C LEU A 163 -31.15 -7.76 -19.25
N ALA A 164 -32.18 -8.45 -18.76
CA ALA A 164 -32.07 -9.86 -18.36
C ALA A 164 -31.66 -10.79 -19.52
N ARG A 165 -32.07 -10.49 -20.76
CA ARG A 165 -31.59 -11.22 -21.95
C ARG A 165 -30.12 -10.96 -22.21
N LYS A 166 -29.70 -9.69 -22.21
CA LYS A 166 -28.29 -9.31 -22.45
C LYS A 166 -27.34 -9.81 -21.37
N GLU A 167 -27.78 -9.90 -20.11
CA GLU A 167 -26.99 -10.51 -19.03
C GLU A 167 -26.80 -12.02 -19.22
N LYS A 168 -27.82 -12.72 -19.72
CA LYS A 168 -27.72 -14.16 -20.06
C LYS A 168 -26.81 -14.38 -21.26
N ASP A 169 -26.95 -13.57 -22.30
CA ASP A 169 -26.15 -13.66 -23.53
C ASP A 169 -24.69 -13.28 -23.26
N GLY A 170 -24.44 -12.22 -22.48
CA GLY A 170 -23.10 -11.79 -22.05
C GLY A 170 -22.48 -12.66 -20.96
N GLY A 171 -23.25 -13.55 -20.33
CA GLY A 171 -22.75 -14.57 -19.40
C GLY A 171 -21.99 -15.70 -20.10
N ALA A 172 -22.22 -15.92 -21.39
CA ALA A 172 -21.46 -16.88 -22.21
C ALA A 172 -20.07 -16.34 -22.64
N ASP A 173 -19.87 -15.02 -22.57
CA ASP A 173 -18.66 -14.32 -23.02
C ASP A 173 -17.74 -13.89 -21.85
N LYS A 174 -18.01 -14.34 -20.62
CA LYS A 174 -17.16 -14.07 -19.43
C LYS A 174 -15.93 -14.98 -19.33
N VAL A 175 -15.29 -15.31 -20.46
CA VAL A 175 -13.89 -15.76 -20.46
C VAL A 175 -13.07 -14.58 -20.98
N VAL A 176 -12.28 -14.00 -20.09
CA VAL A 176 -11.41 -12.82 -20.29
C VAL A 176 -12.13 -11.48 -20.11
N LEU A 177 -12.04 -10.94 -18.89
CA LEU A 177 -11.31 -9.70 -18.57
C LEU A 177 -11.11 -9.61 -17.05
#